data_AF-A0A6M0APM6-F1
#
_entry.id   AF-A0A6M0APM6-F1
#
_cell.length_a   1.000
_cell.length_b   1.000
_cell.length_c   1.000
_cell.angle_alpha   90.00
_cell.angle_beta   90.00
_cell.angle_gamma   90.00
#
_symmetry.space_group_name_H-M   'P 1'
#
loop_
_entity.id
_entity.type
_entity.pdbx_description
1 polymer ?
#
loop_
_entity_poly.entity_id
_entity_poly.type
_entity_poly.pdbx_seq_one_letter_code
_entity_poly.pdbx_strand_id
1 'polypeptide(L)'
;PGATSYQVSVQDASLTLDWRTKTSNTEIQYPGEPPLQPDSYYLVTVKTDKGYSSDHEQGVDLSFTLLHAQQAESVTTAVAQLKQQQLTQEVETLTLAYLYHSYDLKAEAIELLEELVKEGNQTAAVYQLLGDLYQEVGLSQQGKRLYLQALELAKGTRNLEGQAQAQVGLAQLENNKTEAIEWLTQAQRNYQRLGHITKVQEVKEWLIRY
;
A
#
# COMPACT_ATOMS: atom_id res chain seq x y z
N PRO A 1 13.86 -18.74 -0.11
CA PRO A 1 14.06 -18.55 -1.57
C PRO A 1 13.86 -19.84 -2.37
N GLY A 2 13.25 -19.74 -3.56
CA GLY A 2 13.17 -20.83 -4.54
C GLY A 2 11.99 -21.79 -4.39
N ALA A 3 10.87 -21.38 -3.80
CA ALA A 3 9.60 -22.09 -3.96
C ALA A 3 9.17 -22.02 -5.44
N THR A 4 8.56 -23.08 -5.97
CA THR A 4 8.11 -23.13 -7.37
C THR A 4 6.60 -23.25 -7.52
N SER A 5 5.91 -23.56 -6.44
CA SER A 5 4.46 -23.51 -6.37
C SER A 5 3.96 -23.20 -4.97
N TYR A 6 2.75 -22.66 -4.92
CA TYR A 6 2.07 -22.21 -3.73
C TYR A 6 0.68 -22.83 -3.70
N GLN A 7 0.26 -23.29 -2.52
CA GLN A 7 -1.12 -23.57 -2.20
C GLN A 7 -1.67 -22.39 -1.42
N VAL A 8 -2.74 -21.78 -1.93
CA VAL A 8 -3.43 -20.65 -1.29
C VAL A 8 -4.76 -21.16 -0.77
N SER A 9 -5.12 -20.77 0.45
CA SER A 9 -6.44 -21.01 1.02
C SER A 9 -7.02 -19.75 1.62
N VAL A 10 -8.33 -19.59 1.47
CA VAL A 10 -9.13 -18.58 2.16
C VAL A 10 -10.12 -19.32 3.05
N GLN A 11 -10.21 -18.90 4.30
CA GLN A 11 -11.12 -19.51 5.29
C GLN A 11 -11.84 -18.43 6.06
N ASP A 12 -13.10 -18.65 6.40
CA ASP A 12 -13.84 -17.77 7.30
C ASP A 12 -13.72 -18.23 8.76
N ALA A 13 -14.06 -17.35 9.70
CA ALA A 13 -14.00 -17.68 11.12
C ALA A 13 -14.89 -18.88 11.53
N SER A 14 -15.97 -19.15 10.77
CA SER A 14 -16.86 -20.29 11.05
C SER A 14 -16.43 -21.61 10.37
N LEU A 15 -15.34 -21.59 9.59
CA LEU A 15 -14.82 -22.73 8.82
C LEU A 15 -15.85 -23.35 7.85
N THR A 16 -16.83 -22.55 7.42
CA THR A 16 -17.82 -22.97 6.41
C THR A 16 -17.32 -22.69 5.00
N LEU A 17 -16.46 -21.69 4.84
CA LEU A 17 -15.74 -21.41 3.61
C LEU A 17 -14.35 -22.05 3.68
N ASP A 18 -14.05 -22.96 2.74
CA ASP A 18 -12.73 -23.59 2.58
C ASP A 18 -12.32 -23.56 1.10
N TRP A 19 -12.05 -22.35 0.61
CA TRP A 19 -11.58 -22.16 -0.75
C TRP A 19 -10.08 -22.44 -0.83
N ARG A 20 -9.65 -23.20 -1.85
CA ARG A 20 -8.25 -23.57 -2.04
C ARG A 20 -7.88 -23.61 -3.52
N THR A 21 -6.64 -23.24 -3.81
CA THR A 21 -6.10 -23.31 -5.17
C THR A 21 -4.57 -23.46 -5.14
N LYS A 22 -3.99 -23.72 -6.31
CA LYS A 22 -2.55 -23.79 -6.52
C LYS A 22 -2.12 -22.81 -7.61
N THR A 23 -0.97 -22.18 -7.41
CA THR A 23 -0.39 -21.26 -8.39
C THR A 23 1.13 -21.38 -8.39
N SER A 24 1.76 -21.12 -9.53
CA SER A 24 3.21 -20.87 -9.64
C SER A 24 3.54 -19.37 -9.62
N ASN A 25 2.52 -18.52 -9.69
CA ASN A 25 2.66 -17.07 -9.66
C ASN A 25 2.72 -16.57 -8.22
N THR A 26 3.19 -15.34 -8.05
CA THR A 26 3.22 -14.66 -6.74
C THR A 26 1.95 -13.86 -6.44
N GLU A 27 0.93 -13.99 -7.29
CA GLU A 27 -0.36 -13.32 -7.16
C GLU A 27 -1.49 -14.28 -7.56
N ILE A 28 -2.69 -14.01 -7.02
CA ILE A 28 -3.90 -14.70 -7.42
C ILE A 28 -5.13 -13.82 -7.22
N GLN A 29 -6.05 -13.89 -8.17
CA GLN A 29 -7.37 -13.29 -8.04
C GLN A 29 -8.33 -14.30 -7.40
N TYR A 30 -9.04 -13.86 -6.36
CA TYR A 30 -10.15 -14.63 -5.82
C TYR A 30 -11.30 -14.68 -6.83
N PRO A 31 -11.84 -15.85 -7.21
CA PRO A 31 -12.81 -15.96 -8.31
C PRO A 31 -14.21 -15.43 -7.96
N GLY A 32 -14.46 -15.08 -6.69
CA GLY A 32 -15.78 -14.71 -6.20
C GLY A 32 -16.68 -15.89 -5.82
N GLU A 33 -16.17 -17.12 -5.94
CA GLU A 33 -16.90 -18.35 -5.63
C GLU A 33 -16.12 -19.23 -4.64
N PRO A 34 -16.70 -19.60 -3.48
CA PRO A 34 -18.01 -19.16 -2.99
C PRO A 34 -18.07 -17.66 -2.65
N PRO A 35 -19.25 -17.02 -2.66
CA PRO A 35 -19.34 -15.58 -2.39
C PRO A 35 -18.92 -15.25 -0.96
N LEU A 36 -17.99 -14.32 -0.84
CA LEU A 36 -17.61 -13.74 0.45
C LEU A 36 -18.78 -12.90 0.99
N GLN A 37 -19.01 -12.99 2.29
CA GLN A 37 -20.08 -12.31 3.00
C GLN A 37 -19.56 -11.00 3.61
N PRO A 38 -20.33 -9.91 3.54
CA PRO A 38 -20.06 -8.72 4.33
C PRO A 38 -19.92 -9.06 5.81
N ASP A 39 -19.18 -8.23 6.54
CA ASP A 39 -19.06 -8.29 8.00
C ASP A 39 -18.40 -9.60 8.52
N SER A 40 -17.80 -10.37 7.62
CA SER A 40 -17.10 -11.62 7.94
C SER A 40 -15.59 -11.43 7.86
N TYR A 41 -14.89 -12.08 8.79
CA TYR A 41 -13.43 -12.13 8.83
C TYR A 41 -12.95 -13.34 8.05
N TYR A 42 -12.00 -13.11 7.17
CA TYR A 42 -11.36 -14.12 6.35
C TYR A 42 -9.87 -14.18 6.65
N LEU A 43 -9.31 -15.37 6.69
CA LEU A 43 -7.88 -15.62 6.81
C LEU A 43 -7.35 -16.17 5.49
N VAL A 44 -6.29 -15.56 4.98
CA VAL A 44 -5.51 -16.10 3.87
C VAL A 44 -4.35 -16.91 4.42
N THR A 45 -4.13 -18.11 3.89
CA THR A 45 -2.93 -18.90 4.19
C THR A 45 -2.24 -19.31 2.90
N VAL A 46 -0.93 -19.09 2.83
CA VAL A 46 -0.09 -19.47 1.70
C VAL A 46 0.92 -20.51 2.16
N LYS A 47 0.92 -21.67 1.50
CA LYS A 47 1.85 -22.78 1.75
C LYS A 47 2.71 -23.02 0.53
N THR A 48 4.02 -23.04 0.71
CA THR A 48 4.98 -23.35 -0.36
C THR A 48 5.10 -24.85 -0.58
N ASP A 49 5.53 -25.25 -1.78
CA ASP A 49 5.98 -26.62 -2.10
C ASP A 49 7.12 -27.15 -1.22
N LYS A 50 7.79 -26.27 -0.48
CA LYS A 50 8.87 -26.60 0.47
C LYS A 50 8.38 -26.75 1.92
N GLY A 51 7.07 -26.65 2.17
CA GLY A 51 6.48 -26.83 3.49
C GLY A 51 6.49 -25.59 4.39
N TYR A 52 7.00 -24.45 3.91
CA TYR A 52 6.83 -23.16 4.62
C TYR A 52 5.41 -22.64 4.45
N SER A 53 4.88 -22.01 5.49
CA SER A 53 3.49 -21.56 5.54
C SER A 53 3.40 -20.21 6.24
N SER A 54 2.55 -19.32 5.72
CA SER A 54 2.38 -17.96 6.23
C SER A 54 1.80 -17.90 7.65
N ASP A 55 1.11 -18.96 8.10
CA ASP A 55 0.63 -19.11 9.49
C ASP A 55 1.76 -19.12 10.55
N HIS A 56 3.00 -19.36 10.16
CA HIS A 56 4.17 -19.31 11.05
C HIS A 56 4.90 -17.96 11.00
N GLU A 57 4.46 -17.02 10.16
CA GLU A 57 5.07 -15.69 10.05
C GLU A 57 4.61 -14.82 11.22
N GLN A 58 5.58 -14.21 11.91
CA GLN A 58 5.29 -13.30 13.03
C GLN A 58 5.11 -11.88 12.53
N GLY A 59 4.11 -11.18 13.06
CA GLY A 59 3.90 -9.75 12.82
C GLY A 59 3.19 -9.41 11.50
N VAL A 60 2.60 -10.39 10.82
CA VAL A 60 1.77 -10.17 9.63
C VAL A 60 0.32 -10.50 9.97
N ASP A 61 -0.58 -9.54 9.77
CA ASP A 61 -2.01 -9.82 9.76
C ASP A 61 -2.39 -10.37 8.39
N LEU A 62 -2.76 -11.64 8.35
CA LEU A 62 -3.17 -12.34 7.13
C LEU A 62 -4.69 -12.33 6.95
N SER A 63 -5.39 -11.60 7.81
CA SER A 63 -6.84 -11.50 7.77
C SER A 63 -7.31 -10.29 6.96
N PHE A 64 -8.53 -10.39 6.44
CA PHE A 64 -9.23 -9.29 5.80
C PHE A 64 -10.73 -9.36 6.09
N THR A 65 -11.42 -8.24 5.96
CA THR A 65 -12.88 -8.15 6.06
C THR A 65 -13.45 -7.52 4.82
N LEU A 66 -14.66 -7.94 4.43
CA LEU A 66 -15.43 -7.21 3.44
C LEU A 66 -16.00 -5.94 4.07
N LEU A 67 -16.14 -4.87 3.25
CA LEU A 67 -16.80 -3.65 3.70
C LEU A 67 -18.22 -3.93 4.18
N HIS A 68 -18.59 -3.25 5.26
CA HIS A 68 -19.97 -3.18 5.71
C HIS A 68 -20.85 -2.55 4.61
N ALA A 69 -22.11 -2.97 4.52
CA ALA A 69 -23.03 -2.48 3.48
C ALA A 69 -23.10 -0.94 3.40
N GLN A 70 -23.09 -0.25 4.55
CA GLN A 70 -23.10 1.21 4.61
C GLN A 70 -21.78 1.83 4.08
N GLN A 71 -20.64 1.20 4.36
CA GLN A 71 -19.36 1.66 3.83
C GLN A 71 -19.29 1.42 2.32
N ALA A 72 -19.75 0.27 1.83
CA ALA A 72 -19.83 -0.03 0.41
C ALA A 72 -20.71 0.98 -0.36
N GLU A 73 -21.85 1.39 0.23
CA GLU A 73 -22.70 2.45 -0.33
C GLU A 73 -21.99 3.82 -0.32
N SER A 74 -21.28 4.13 0.77
CA SER A 74 -20.50 5.37 0.90
C SER A 74 -19.40 5.47 -0.15
N VAL A 75 -18.65 4.38 -0.36
CA VAL A 75 -17.62 4.29 -1.41
C VAL A 75 -18.26 4.46 -2.78
N THR A 76 -19.33 3.71 -3.08
CA THR A 76 -20.02 3.79 -4.38
C THR A 76 -20.52 5.21 -4.68
N THR A 77 -21.08 5.88 -3.67
CA THR A 77 -21.55 7.26 -3.79
C THR A 77 -20.39 8.23 -4.03
N ALA A 78 -19.31 8.12 -3.28
CA ALA A 78 -18.13 8.96 -3.44
C ALA A 78 -17.48 8.78 -4.82
N VAL A 79 -17.38 7.54 -5.32
CA VAL A 79 -16.90 7.24 -6.68
C VAL A 79 -17.80 7.89 -7.73
N ALA A 80 -19.11 7.79 -7.59
CA ALA A 80 -20.05 8.40 -8.54
C ALA A 80 -19.93 9.93 -8.55
N GLN A 81 -19.75 10.56 -7.39
CA GLN A 81 -19.54 12.01 -7.29
C GLN A 81 -18.21 12.44 -7.91
N LEU A 82 -17.14 11.69 -7.67
CA LEU A 82 -15.81 11.97 -8.21
C LEU A 82 -15.82 11.95 -9.75
N LYS A 83 -16.45 10.93 -10.35
CA LYS A 83 -16.59 10.81 -11.81
C LYS A 83 -17.38 11.95 -12.47
N GLN A 84 -18.16 12.71 -11.71
CA GLN A 84 -18.88 13.88 -12.22
C GLN A 84 -18.03 15.15 -12.27
N GLN A 85 -16.84 15.16 -11.64
CA GLN A 85 -15.99 16.34 -11.54
C GLN A 85 -15.20 16.67 -12.82
N GLN A 86 -15.30 15.83 -13.86
CA GLN A 86 -14.64 16.03 -15.18
C GLN A 86 -13.12 16.26 -15.04
N LEU A 87 -12.47 15.49 -14.17
CA LEU A 87 -11.03 15.55 -13.93
C LEU A 87 -10.27 14.92 -15.10
N THR A 88 -8.97 15.18 -15.18
CA THR A 88 -8.11 14.39 -16.06
C THR A 88 -8.04 12.96 -15.55
N GLN A 89 -7.86 11.97 -16.44
CA GLN A 89 -7.77 10.55 -16.07
C GLN A 89 -6.75 10.32 -14.95
N GLU A 90 -5.58 10.95 -15.03
CA GLU A 90 -4.55 10.87 -14.00
C GLU A 90 -5.03 11.36 -12.62
N VAL A 91 -5.65 12.54 -12.57
CA VAL A 91 -6.10 13.13 -11.31
C VAL A 91 -7.29 12.34 -10.74
N GLU A 92 -8.20 11.89 -11.60
CA GLU A 92 -9.30 11.01 -11.25
C GLU A 92 -8.79 9.71 -10.61
N THR A 93 -7.88 9.01 -11.28
CA THR A 93 -7.35 7.73 -10.81
C THR A 93 -6.56 7.88 -9.51
N LEU A 94 -5.72 8.91 -9.37
CA LEU A 94 -5.00 9.15 -8.11
C LEU A 94 -5.97 9.49 -6.96
N THR A 95 -7.00 10.30 -7.23
CA THR A 95 -8.01 10.65 -6.21
C THR A 95 -8.83 9.42 -5.82
N LEU A 96 -9.15 8.55 -6.77
CA LEU A 96 -9.84 7.28 -6.53
C LEU A 96 -8.98 6.33 -5.69
N ALA A 97 -7.67 6.25 -5.94
CA ALA A 97 -6.76 5.46 -5.14
C ALA A 97 -6.68 5.96 -3.68
N TYR A 98 -6.62 7.28 -3.46
CA TYR A 98 -6.71 7.85 -2.11
C TYR A 98 -8.05 7.53 -1.43
N LEU A 99 -9.16 7.59 -2.18
CA LEU A 99 -10.48 7.22 -1.66
C LEU A 99 -10.48 5.75 -1.23
N TYR A 100 -10.03 4.82 -2.08
CA TYR A 100 -9.96 3.40 -1.74
C TYR A 100 -9.04 3.12 -0.55
N HIS A 101 -7.86 3.74 -0.51
CA HIS A 101 -6.96 3.66 0.65
C HIS A 101 -7.65 4.09 1.95
N SER A 102 -8.43 5.17 1.93
CA SER A 102 -9.16 5.65 3.13
C SER A 102 -10.24 4.70 3.65
N TYR A 103 -10.69 3.76 2.83
CA TYR A 103 -11.64 2.68 3.19
C TYR A 103 -10.95 1.32 3.35
N ASP A 104 -9.63 1.29 3.45
CA ASP A 104 -8.83 0.06 3.58
C ASP A 104 -8.85 -0.87 2.35
N LEU A 105 -9.36 -0.38 1.20
CA LEU A 105 -9.41 -1.07 -0.08
C LEU A 105 -8.05 -0.99 -0.81
N LYS A 106 -7.02 -1.54 -0.16
CA LYS A 106 -5.62 -1.40 -0.61
C LYS A 106 -5.37 -2.09 -1.95
N ALA A 107 -6.00 -3.24 -2.21
CA ALA A 107 -5.81 -3.98 -3.46
C ALA A 107 -6.31 -3.19 -4.67
N GLU A 108 -7.49 -2.59 -4.56
CA GLU A 108 -8.09 -1.74 -5.60
C GLU A 108 -7.27 -0.46 -5.82
N ALA A 109 -6.77 0.15 -4.75
CA ALA A 109 -5.89 1.32 -4.85
C ALA A 109 -4.56 0.96 -5.54
N ILE A 110 -3.98 -0.19 -5.21
CA ILE A 110 -2.75 -0.70 -5.84
C ILE A 110 -2.96 -0.92 -7.33
N GLU A 111 -4.02 -1.64 -7.73
CA GLU A 111 -4.31 -1.95 -9.14
C GLU A 111 -4.40 -0.67 -10.00
N LEU A 112 -5.11 0.35 -9.49
CA LEU A 112 -5.24 1.64 -10.17
C LEU A 112 -3.89 2.35 -10.38
N LEU A 113 -3.06 2.38 -9.35
CA LEU A 113 -1.77 3.08 -9.39
C LEU A 113 -0.72 2.31 -10.20
N GLU A 114 -0.75 0.97 -10.16
CA GLU A 114 0.10 0.13 -11.00
C GLU A 114 -0.18 0.36 -12.48
N GLU A 115 -1.45 0.47 -12.89
CA GLU A 115 -1.79 0.76 -14.29
C GLU A 115 -1.29 2.16 -14.69
N LEU A 116 -1.44 3.19 -13.83
CA LEU A 116 -0.85 4.52 -14.10
C LEU A 116 0.67 4.45 -14.29
N VAL A 117 1.38 3.71 -13.44
CA VAL A 117 2.84 3.55 -13.53
C VAL A 117 3.21 2.86 -14.84
N LYS A 118 2.46 1.83 -15.24
CA LYS A 118 2.65 1.08 -16.48
C LYS A 118 2.35 1.92 -17.73
N GLU A 119 1.39 2.84 -17.65
CA GLU A 119 1.11 3.87 -18.67
C GLU A 119 2.21 4.95 -18.75
N GLY A 120 3.21 4.91 -17.86
CA GLY A 120 4.36 5.81 -17.87
C GLY A 120 4.13 7.12 -17.11
N ASN A 121 3.16 7.17 -16.20
CA ASN A 121 2.91 8.33 -15.35
C ASN A 121 4.19 8.83 -14.65
N GLN A 122 4.36 10.14 -14.52
CA GLN A 122 5.56 10.77 -13.92
C GLN A 122 5.24 11.63 -12.69
N THR A 123 4.07 11.43 -12.09
CA THR A 123 3.65 12.18 -10.90
C THR A 123 4.19 11.52 -9.64
N ALA A 124 5.03 12.25 -8.91
CA ALA A 124 5.66 11.75 -7.68
C ALA A 124 4.65 11.21 -6.65
N ALA A 125 3.45 11.80 -6.57
CA ALA A 125 2.41 11.36 -5.65
C ALA A 125 1.85 9.96 -5.95
N VAL A 126 1.83 9.53 -7.23
CA VAL A 126 1.43 8.18 -7.63
C VAL A 126 2.40 7.15 -7.05
N TYR A 127 3.70 7.39 -7.22
CA TYR A 127 4.75 6.52 -6.70
C TYR A 127 4.82 6.55 -5.17
N GLN A 128 4.58 7.71 -4.55
CA GLN A 128 4.51 7.83 -3.10
C GLN A 128 3.39 6.95 -2.53
N LEU A 129 2.15 7.13 -3.02
CA LEU A 129 0.99 6.40 -2.52
C LEU A 129 1.11 4.90 -2.78
N LEU A 130 1.58 4.49 -3.96
CA LEU A 130 1.81 3.07 -4.24
C LEU A 130 2.91 2.49 -3.33
N GLY A 131 3.93 3.30 -3.00
CA GLY A 131 4.96 2.93 -2.03
C GLY A 131 4.39 2.70 -0.63
N ASP A 132 3.53 3.62 -0.16
CA ASP A 132 2.81 3.53 1.11
C ASP A 132 1.95 2.26 1.16
N LEU A 133 1.14 2.02 0.12
CA LEU A 133 0.28 0.84 0.03
C LEU A 133 1.08 -0.47 0.02
N TYR A 134 2.19 -0.53 -0.74
CA TYR A 134 3.07 -1.69 -0.72
C TYR A 134 3.73 -1.92 0.64
N GLN A 135 4.12 -0.87 1.35
CA GLN A 135 4.60 -1.01 2.72
C GLN A 135 3.51 -1.58 3.63
N GLU A 136 2.28 -1.06 3.54
CA GLU A 136 1.14 -1.51 4.36
C GLU A 136 0.77 -2.97 4.13
N VAL A 137 0.91 -3.48 2.90
CA VAL A 137 0.68 -4.91 2.58
C VAL A 137 1.94 -5.78 2.71
N GLY A 138 3.01 -5.27 3.31
CA GLY A 138 4.24 -6.02 3.61
C GLY A 138 5.22 -6.21 2.43
N LEU A 139 4.96 -5.59 1.28
CA LEU A 139 5.84 -5.58 0.10
C LEU A 139 6.92 -4.50 0.20
N SER A 140 7.65 -4.48 1.32
CA SER A 140 8.61 -3.41 1.67
C SER A 140 9.69 -3.16 0.62
N GLN A 141 10.20 -4.20 -0.06
CA GLN A 141 11.22 -4.02 -1.10
C GLN A 141 10.66 -3.34 -2.35
N GLN A 142 9.42 -3.66 -2.72
CA GLN A 142 8.69 -3.00 -3.79
C GLN A 142 8.39 -1.55 -3.39
N GLY A 143 7.89 -1.32 -2.16
CA GLY A 143 7.62 0.00 -1.63
C GLY A 143 8.85 0.91 -1.62
N LYS A 144 10.01 0.38 -1.19
CA LYS A 144 11.29 1.11 -1.22
C LYS A 144 11.66 1.59 -2.62
N ARG A 145 11.49 0.74 -3.65
CA ARG A 145 11.77 1.14 -5.04
C ARG A 145 10.86 2.28 -5.49
N LEU A 146 9.59 2.24 -5.10
CA LEU A 146 8.62 3.30 -5.44
C LEU A 146 8.93 4.60 -4.74
N TYR A 147 9.31 4.58 -3.46
CA TYR A 147 9.74 5.82 -2.78
C TYR A 147 11.00 6.44 -3.40
N LEU A 148 11.96 5.61 -3.86
CA LEU A 148 13.12 6.13 -4.59
C LEU A 148 12.69 6.85 -5.88
N GLN A 149 11.76 6.26 -6.63
CA GLN A 149 11.21 6.88 -7.83
C GLN A 149 10.42 8.17 -7.52
N ALA A 150 9.59 8.16 -6.47
CA ALA A 150 8.86 9.34 -6.00
C ALA A 150 9.83 10.48 -5.63
N LEU A 151 10.92 10.16 -4.92
CA LEU A 151 11.95 11.11 -4.55
C LEU A 151 12.65 11.72 -5.77
N GLU A 152 12.97 10.90 -6.78
CA GLU A 152 13.58 11.38 -8.02
C GLU A 152 12.67 12.35 -8.77
N LEU A 153 11.40 11.99 -8.96
CA LEU A 153 10.40 12.82 -9.63
C LEU A 153 10.13 14.13 -8.85
N ALA A 154 10.06 14.05 -7.52
CA ALA A 154 9.88 15.23 -6.67
C ALA A 154 11.12 16.16 -6.67
N LYS A 155 12.33 15.61 -6.83
CA LYS A 155 13.54 16.43 -7.07
C LYS A 155 13.48 17.12 -8.43
N GLY A 156 13.09 16.40 -9.48
CA GLY A 156 12.95 16.93 -10.84
C GLY A 156 11.99 18.12 -10.93
N THR A 157 10.90 18.09 -10.16
CA THR A 157 9.89 19.17 -10.10
C THR A 157 10.12 20.18 -8.96
N ARG A 158 11.19 20.01 -8.17
CA ARG A 158 11.48 20.81 -6.95
C ARG A 158 10.33 20.81 -5.94
N ASN A 159 9.52 19.76 -5.92
CA ASN A 159 8.47 19.54 -4.94
C ASN A 159 9.10 19.11 -3.60
N LEU A 160 9.38 20.07 -2.72
CA LEU A 160 9.98 19.80 -1.41
C LEU A 160 9.10 18.92 -0.53
N GLU A 161 7.77 19.03 -0.67
CA GLU A 161 6.82 18.23 0.11
C GLU A 161 6.90 16.76 -0.29
N GLY A 162 6.84 16.48 -1.60
CA GLY A 162 6.99 15.13 -2.13
C GLY A 162 8.36 14.51 -1.82
N GLN A 163 9.42 15.32 -1.83
CA GLN A 163 10.75 14.85 -1.40
C GLN A 163 10.74 14.41 0.08
N ALA A 164 10.14 15.23 0.96
CA ALA A 164 10.08 14.94 2.39
C ALA A 164 9.24 13.69 2.68
N GLN A 165 8.10 13.52 2.02
CA GLN A 165 7.24 12.35 2.16
C GLN A 165 7.97 11.06 1.72
N ALA A 166 8.61 11.07 0.55
CA ALA A 166 9.37 9.92 0.07
C ALA A 166 10.55 9.57 0.99
N GLN A 167 11.24 10.57 1.54
CA GLN A 167 12.31 10.37 2.50
C GLN A 167 11.81 9.75 3.81
N VAL A 168 10.63 10.15 4.29
CA VAL A 168 10.01 9.50 5.47
C VAL A 168 9.70 8.03 5.18
N GLY A 169 9.07 7.73 4.04
CA GLY A 169 8.78 6.34 3.64
C GLY A 169 10.05 5.49 3.53
N LEU A 170 11.11 6.02 2.92
CA LEU A 170 12.42 5.35 2.86
C LEU A 170 12.97 5.06 4.26
N ALA A 171 12.95 6.03 5.17
CA ALA A 171 13.45 5.85 6.52
C ALA A 171 12.74 4.73 7.29
N GLN A 172 11.41 4.62 7.13
CA GLN A 172 10.60 3.59 7.77
C GLN A 172 10.96 2.17 7.29
N LEU A 173 11.46 2.05 6.07
CA LEU A 173 11.87 0.78 5.46
C LEU A 173 13.37 0.49 5.61
N GLU A 174 14.17 1.39 6.21
CA GLU A 174 15.60 1.15 6.42
C GLU A 174 15.88 0.31 7.67
N ASN A 175 16.58 -0.81 7.47
CA ASN A 175 17.11 -1.63 8.56
C ASN A 175 18.38 -1.00 9.18
N ASN A 176 19.09 -0.16 8.43
CA ASN A 176 20.28 0.53 8.91
C ASN A 176 19.87 1.85 9.57
N LYS A 177 20.02 1.92 10.89
CA LYS A 177 19.73 3.12 11.69
C LYS A 177 20.42 4.38 11.15
N THR A 178 21.65 4.29 10.67
CA THR A 178 22.36 5.46 10.13
C THR A 178 21.71 5.97 8.84
N GLU A 179 21.28 5.07 7.95
CA GLU A 179 20.58 5.44 6.72
C GLU A 179 19.18 6.00 7.01
N ALA A 180 18.46 5.40 7.96
CA ALA A 180 17.17 5.91 8.42
C ALA A 180 17.28 7.35 8.95
N ILE A 181 18.27 7.61 9.81
CA ILE A 181 18.53 8.95 10.37
C ILE A 181 18.87 9.95 9.27
N GLU A 182 19.65 9.56 8.25
CA GLU A 182 19.97 10.43 7.13
C GLU A 182 18.72 10.82 6.34
N TRP A 183 17.85 9.85 6.03
CA TRP A 183 16.58 10.13 5.37
C TRP A 183 15.68 11.06 6.17
N LEU A 184 15.47 10.78 7.46
CA LEU A 184 14.67 11.63 8.34
C LEU A 184 15.27 13.04 8.48
N THR A 185 16.58 13.16 8.52
CA THR A 185 17.27 14.47 8.58
C THR A 185 17.01 15.28 7.32
N GLN A 186 17.04 14.65 6.14
CA GLN A 186 16.70 15.33 4.88
C GLN A 186 15.22 15.72 4.83
N ALA A 187 14.31 14.84 5.26
CA ALA A 187 12.88 15.12 5.32
C ALA A 187 12.58 16.32 6.25
N GLN A 188 13.20 16.33 7.43
CA GLN A 188 13.07 17.43 8.39
C GLN A 188 13.51 18.76 7.78
N ARG A 189 14.66 18.80 7.08
CA ARG A 189 15.14 20.02 6.40
C ARG A 189 14.15 20.52 5.35
N ASN A 190 13.54 19.62 4.60
CA ASN A 190 12.53 19.98 3.60
C ASN A 190 11.26 20.54 4.27
N TYR A 191 10.74 19.89 5.31
CA TYR A 191 9.60 20.43 6.08
C TYR A 191 9.91 21.76 6.77
N GLN A 192 11.14 21.96 7.26
CA GLN A 192 11.57 23.25 7.83
C GLN A 192 11.53 24.36 6.78
N ARG A 193 12.00 24.10 5.55
CA ARG A 193 11.96 25.08 4.46
C ARG A 193 10.54 25.44 4.04
N LEU A 194 9.61 24.50 4.15
CA LEU A 194 8.18 24.70 3.89
C LEU A 194 7.43 25.36 5.05
N GLY A 195 8.04 25.49 6.23
CA GLY A 195 7.37 25.99 7.43
C GLY A 195 6.36 25.01 8.03
N HIS A 196 6.43 23.71 7.68
CA HIS A 196 5.53 22.67 8.19
C HIS A 196 5.91 22.24 9.62
N ILE A 197 5.69 23.13 10.60
CA ILE A 197 6.16 22.98 11.99
C ILE A 197 5.71 21.65 12.63
N THR A 198 4.46 21.23 12.41
CA THR A 198 3.94 19.96 12.94
C THR A 198 4.72 18.76 12.40
N LYS A 199 4.98 18.72 11.09
CA LYS A 199 5.74 17.63 10.46
C LYS A 199 7.20 17.63 10.89
N VAL A 200 7.79 18.81 11.10
CA VAL A 200 9.14 18.92 11.68
C VAL A 200 9.19 18.29 13.05
N GLN A 201 8.18 18.51 13.89
CA GLN A 201 8.12 17.95 15.24
C GLN A 201 7.92 16.43 15.22
N GLU A 202 7.03 15.93 14.36
CA GLU A 202 6.83 14.49 14.15
C GLU A 202 8.14 13.78 13.74
N VAL A 203 8.85 14.32 12.75
CA VAL A 203 10.13 13.75 12.30
C VAL A 203 11.20 13.81 13.41
N LYS A 204 11.19 14.85 14.26
CA LYS A 204 12.08 14.91 15.44
C LYS A 204 11.81 13.79 16.42
N GLU A 205 10.54 13.48 16.67
CA GLU A 205 10.18 12.39 17.58
C GLU A 205 10.64 11.04 17.05
N TRP A 206 10.54 10.81 15.74
CA TRP A 206 11.09 9.60 15.13
C TRP A 206 12.61 9.55 15.24
N LEU A 207 13.33 10.64 14.97
CA LEU A 207 14.78 10.72 15.11
C LEU A 207 15.26 10.38 16.53
N ILE A 208 14.50 10.74 17.57
CA ILE A 208 14.82 10.42 18.97
C ILE A 208 14.65 8.93 19.28
N ARG A 209 13.73 8.24 18.59
CA ARG A 209 13.43 6.82 18.81
C ARG A 209 14.45 5.89 18.16
N TYR A 210 15.22 6.37 17.19
CA TYR A 210 16.31 5.61 16.59
C TYR A 210 17.51 5.55 17.53
#